data_AF-A0A1B6EIH4-F1
#
_entry.id   AF-A0A1B6EIH4-F1
#
_cell.length_a   1.000
_cell.length_b   1.000
_cell.length_c   1.000
_cell.angle_alpha   90.00
_cell.angle_beta   90.00
_cell.angle_gamma   90.00
#
_symmetry.space_group_name_H-M   'P 1'
#
loop_
_entity.id
_entity.type
_entity.pdbx_description
1 polymer ?
#
loop_
_entity_poly.entity_id
_entity_poly.type
_entity_poly.pdbx_seq_one_letter_code
_entity_poly.pdbx_strand_id
1 'polypeptide(L)'
;MLNSLLVLLIFSSLHSDLVYSTNSSEHENMVFRTLSAIDGEGSDGIDRDNVDLDRDIDDVCEKLRTLDVVLTNITIDPPAGGGSQMLRTMRIYNQACLDLLFLCNIDKLRVLGAAENILMAGGPKFFDIQIDEKLMKERFHWDEDKMDELLEVTKKSYDHWNDLWYVFNNFPTDLR
;
A
#
# COMPACT_ATOMS: atom_id res chain seq x y z
N MET A 1 2.78 39.47 -38.79
CA MET A 1 1.94 39.74 -37.61
C MET A 1 0.54 39.21 -37.90
N LEU A 2 -0.02 38.47 -36.92
CA LEU A 2 -1.39 37.92 -36.75
C LEU A 2 -2.50 38.84 -37.31
N ASN A 3 -3.75 38.45 -37.61
CA ASN A 3 -4.62 37.26 -37.59
C ASN A 3 -5.85 37.70 -38.45
N SER A 4 -6.69 36.87 -39.07
CA SER A 4 -7.59 35.95 -38.40
C SER A 4 -8.31 35.08 -39.44
N LEU A 5 -8.29 33.77 -39.19
CA LEU A 5 -8.97 32.71 -39.92
C LEU A 5 -10.42 32.59 -39.44
N LEU A 6 -11.34 32.32 -40.37
CA LEU A 6 -12.66 31.79 -40.08
C LEU A 6 -13.06 30.76 -41.12
N VAL A 7 -13.56 29.64 -40.60
CA VAL A 7 -14.35 28.58 -41.26
C VAL A 7 -13.58 27.59 -42.13
N LEU A 8 -13.37 26.39 -41.57
CA LEU A 8 -13.67 25.13 -42.24
C LEU A 8 -13.96 24.06 -41.17
N LEU A 9 -15.24 23.95 -40.82
CA LEU A 9 -15.80 22.71 -40.30
C LEU A 9 -16.07 21.81 -41.50
N ILE A 10 -15.64 20.54 -41.43
CA ILE A 10 -16.52 19.36 -41.49
C ILE A 10 -15.68 18.06 -41.64
N PHE A 11 -16.02 17.09 -40.78
CA PHE A 11 -15.73 15.65 -40.77
C PHE A 11 -14.28 15.14 -40.61
N SER A 12 -13.93 14.88 -39.34
CA SER A 12 -13.32 13.60 -38.95
C SER A 12 -13.91 13.14 -37.62
N SER A 13 -15.10 12.54 -37.69
CA SER A 13 -15.62 11.66 -36.65
C SER A 13 -14.97 10.29 -36.85
N LEU A 14 -14.68 9.60 -35.73
CA LEU A 14 -14.01 8.30 -35.58
C LEU A 14 -12.47 8.37 -35.51
N HIS A 15 -11.93 8.46 -34.29
CA HIS A 15 -10.91 7.57 -33.69
C HIS A 15 -10.30 8.23 -32.43
N SER A 16 -11.12 8.50 -31.41
CA SER A 16 -10.59 8.85 -30.08
C SER A 16 -11.26 8.09 -28.93
N ASP A 17 -11.96 7.00 -29.25
CA ASP A 17 -12.51 6.08 -28.27
C ASP A 17 -11.75 4.75 -28.31
N LEU A 18 -10.43 4.74 -28.02
CA LEU A 18 -9.75 3.48 -27.72
C LEU A 18 -8.36 3.58 -27.08
N VAL A 19 -8.12 4.42 -26.05
CA VAL A 19 -6.90 4.23 -25.21
C VAL A 19 -7.10 4.48 -23.70
N TYR A 20 -8.29 4.86 -23.23
CA TYR A 20 -8.43 5.30 -21.82
C TYR A 20 -8.97 4.25 -20.82
N SER A 21 -9.10 2.96 -21.17
CA SER A 21 -9.86 2.02 -20.30
C SER A 21 -9.18 0.68 -19.98
N THR A 22 -7.91 0.46 -20.29
CA THR A 22 -7.28 -0.86 -20.05
C THR A 22 -6.34 -0.90 -18.84
N ASN A 23 -5.58 0.17 -18.56
CA ASN A 23 -4.53 0.10 -17.53
C ASN A 23 -5.05 0.07 -16.09
N SER A 24 -6.15 0.77 -15.78
CA SER A 24 -6.74 0.77 -14.43
C SER A 24 -7.40 -0.57 -14.11
N SER A 25 -8.13 -1.16 -15.06
CA SER A 25 -8.79 -2.45 -14.92
C SER A 25 -7.81 -3.61 -14.81
N GLU A 26 -6.70 -3.61 -15.57
CA GLU A 26 -5.69 -4.68 -15.48
C GLU A 26 -4.91 -4.64 -14.16
N HIS A 27 -4.61 -3.44 -13.65
CA HIS A 27 -3.91 -3.29 -12.37
C HIS A 27 -4.83 -3.60 -11.19
N GLU A 28 -6.09 -3.16 -11.23
CA GLU A 28 -7.11 -3.58 -10.25
C GLU A 28 -7.23 -5.12 -10.25
N ASN A 29 -7.38 -5.74 -11.43
CA ASN A 29 -7.40 -7.21 -11.55
C ASN A 29 -6.13 -7.89 -11.03
N MET A 30 -4.96 -7.24 -11.14
CA MET A 30 -3.70 -7.74 -10.58
C MET A 30 -3.68 -7.67 -9.06
N VAL A 31 -4.12 -6.56 -8.45
CA VAL A 31 -4.29 -6.43 -6.99
C VAL A 31 -5.28 -7.49 -6.49
N PHE A 32 -6.39 -7.70 -7.19
CA PHE A 32 -7.35 -8.75 -6.87
C PHE A 32 -6.75 -10.16 -6.97
N ARG A 33 -5.92 -10.42 -7.99
CA ARG A 33 -5.19 -11.69 -8.11
C ARG A 33 -4.19 -11.89 -6.98
N THR A 34 -3.47 -10.85 -6.57
CA THR A 34 -2.55 -10.88 -5.43
C THR A 34 -3.27 -11.20 -4.12
N LEU A 35 -4.43 -10.57 -3.87
CA LEU A 35 -5.28 -10.89 -2.73
C LEU A 35 -5.74 -12.36 -2.75
N SER A 36 -6.13 -12.87 -3.92
CA SER A 36 -6.54 -14.28 -4.08
C SER A 36 -5.39 -15.30 -4.01
N ALA A 37 -4.16 -14.89 -4.35
CA ALA A 37 -2.99 -15.77 -4.34
C ALA A 37 -2.41 -15.96 -2.93
N ILE A 38 -2.65 -14.99 -2.04
CA ILE A 38 -2.27 -15.07 -0.61
C ILE A 38 -3.16 -16.07 0.15
N ASP A 39 -4.27 -16.54 -0.43
CA ASP A 39 -5.13 -17.59 0.12
C ASP A 39 -4.56 -19.01 -0.05
N GLY A 40 -3.42 -19.18 -0.73
CA GLY A 40 -2.93 -20.49 -1.19
C GLY A 40 -1.85 -21.18 -0.36
N GLU A 41 -1.02 -20.50 0.44
CA GLU A 41 0.16 -21.14 1.04
C GLU A 41 0.43 -20.69 2.48
N GLY A 42 0.16 -21.59 3.44
CA GLY A 42 0.92 -21.65 4.70
C GLY A 42 0.21 -21.23 5.99
N SER A 43 -0.51 -22.17 6.60
CA SER A 43 -0.46 -22.54 8.02
C SER A 43 -0.20 -21.44 9.07
N ASP A 44 -1.27 -20.77 9.49
CA ASP A 44 -1.68 -20.78 10.90
C ASP A 44 -3.18 -20.49 10.93
N GLY A 45 -3.94 -21.36 11.59
CA GLY A 45 -5.41 -21.37 11.60
C GLY A 45 -6.03 -20.14 12.25
N ILE A 46 -5.97 -19.00 11.57
CA ILE A 46 -6.88 -17.90 11.81
C ILE A 46 -8.18 -18.32 11.12
N ASP A 47 -9.19 -18.61 11.94
CA ASP A 47 -10.55 -18.90 11.55
C ASP A 47 -11.14 -17.66 10.83
N ARG A 48 -10.92 -17.58 9.51
CA ARG A 48 -11.30 -16.41 8.68
C ARG A 48 -12.81 -16.31 8.48
N ASP A 49 -13.57 -17.34 8.84
CA ASP A 49 -15.04 -17.39 8.74
C ASP A 49 -15.73 -16.58 9.86
N ASN A 50 -14.96 -15.98 10.78
CA ASN A 50 -15.44 -15.11 11.86
C ASN A 50 -14.70 -13.76 11.90
N VAL A 51 -14.33 -13.22 10.73
CA VAL A 51 -13.87 -11.84 10.64
C VAL A 51 -15.08 -10.92 10.83
N ASP A 52 -15.16 -10.33 12.02
CA ASP A 52 -16.04 -9.20 12.33
C ASP A 52 -15.89 -8.15 11.22
N LEU A 53 -16.89 -8.06 10.34
CA LEU A 53 -16.86 -7.23 9.13
C LEU A 53 -17.03 -5.74 9.46
N ASP A 54 -17.27 -5.40 10.72
CA ASP A 54 -17.17 -4.03 11.26
C ASP A 54 -15.72 -3.72 11.68
N ARG A 55 -14.77 -3.92 10.75
CA ARG A 55 -13.43 -3.32 10.94
C ARG A 55 -13.56 -1.82 10.69
N ASP A 56 -13.48 -1.06 11.77
CA ASP A 56 -13.51 0.40 11.69
C ASP A 56 -12.32 0.91 10.86
N ILE A 57 -12.60 1.71 9.83
CA ILE A 57 -11.58 2.28 8.95
C ILE A 57 -10.65 3.19 9.77
N ASP A 58 -11.20 3.89 10.75
CA ASP A 58 -10.45 4.81 11.60
C ASP A 58 -9.42 4.05 12.44
N ASP A 59 -9.79 2.88 12.96
CA ASP A 59 -8.89 1.99 13.71
C ASP A 59 -7.75 1.46 12.83
N VAL A 60 -8.05 1.04 11.59
CA VAL A 60 -7.01 0.59 10.64
C VAL A 60 -6.06 1.73 10.28
N CYS A 61 -6.59 2.91 10.04
CA CYS A 61 -5.79 4.11 9.74
C CYS A 61 -4.88 4.49 10.92
N GLU A 62 -5.41 4.52 12.14
CA GLU A 62 -4.61 4.86 13.32
C GLU A 62 -3.54 3.81 13.63
N LYS A 63 -3.87 2.53 13.40
CA LYS A 63 -2.92 1.44 13.48
C LYS A 63 -1.77 1.62 12.48
N LEU A 64 -2.05 1.98 11.23
CA LEU A 64 -1.00 2.26 10.24
C LEU A 64 -0.07 3.39 10.68
N ARG A 65 -0.62 4.50 11.20
CA ARG A 65 0.18 5.63 11.72
C ARG A 65 1.08 5.21 12.88
N THR A 66 0.51 4.48 13.84
CA THR A 66 1.26 4.01 15.02
C THR A 66 2.40 3.07 14.61
N LEU A 67 2.12 2.14 13.69
CA LEU A 67 3.11 1.20 13.19
C LEU A 67 4.22 1.90 12.40
N ASP A 68 3.90 2.90 11.57
CA ASP A 68 4.91 3.70 10.87
C ASP A 68 5.86 4.38 11.86
N VAL A 69 5.34 4.99 12.92
CA VAL A 69 6.18 5.61 13.97
C VAL A 69 7.07 4.59 14.66
N VAL A 70 6.52 3.43 15.04
CA VAL A 70 7.29 2.35 15.70
C VAL A 70 8.38 1.82 14.77
N LEU A 71 8.06 1.54 13.51
CA LEU A 71 9.02 1.06 12.52
C LEU A 71 10.10 2.10 12.23
N THR A 72 9.73 3.37 12.09
CA THR A 72 10.67 4.48 11.91
C THR A 72 11.67 4.51 13.07
N ASN A 73 11.19 4.44 14.31
CA ASN A 73 12.06 4.46 15.49
C ASN A 73 12.99 3.24 15.56
N ILE A 74 12.48 2.04 15.30
CA ILE A 74 13.29 0.81 15.28
C ILE A 74 14.34 0.86 14.17
N THR A 75 14.01 1.43 13.01
CA THR A 75 14.93 1.50 11.87
C THR A 75 16.03 2.55 12.09
N ILE A 76 15.75 3.66 12.79
CA ILE A 76 16.77 4.68 13.12
C ILE A 76 17.72 4.21 14.22
N ASP A 77 17.18 3.67 15.31
CA ASP A 77 17.97 3.18 16.46
C ASP A 77 17.51 1.78 16.85
N PRO A 78 18.09 0.73 16.21
CA PRO A 78 17.71 -0.64 16.46
C PRO A 78 17.96 -1.04 17.92
N PRO A 79 16.92 -1.42 18.69
CA PRO A 79 17.09 -1.84 20.07
C PRO A 79 17.75 -3.22 20.14
N ALA A 80 18.62 -3.43 21.13
CA ALA A 80 19.30 -4.70 21.30
C ALA A 80 18.30 -5.87 21.44
N GLY A 81 18.44 -6.90 20.61
CA GLY A 81 17.53 -8.06 20.57
C GLY A 81 16.11 -7.78 20.05
N GLY A 82 15.84 -6.60 19.49
CA GLY A 82 14.52 -6.19 19.02
C GLY A 82 14.08 -6.75 17.66
N GLY A 83 14.89 -7.59 17.02
CA GLY A 83 14.63 -8.04 15.65
C GLY A 83 13.28 -8.73 15.47
N SER A 84 12.90 -9.64 16.37
CA SER A 84 11.59 -10.31 16.30
C SER A 84 10.42 -9.33 16.39
N GLN A 85 10.57 -8.25 17.16
CA GLN A 85 9.57 -7.19 17.24
C GLN A 85 9.49 -6.42 15.93
N MET A 86 10.63 -6.10 15.30
CA MET A 86 10.66 -5.43 14.00
C MET A 86 9.88 -6.23 12.95
N LEU A 87 10.24 -7.52 12.76
CA LEU A 87 9.58 -8.39 11.77
C LEU A 87 8.08 -8.56 12.05
N ARG A 88 7.70 -8.73 13.32
CA ARG A 88 6.28 -8.80 13.71
C ARG A 88 5.56 -7.49 13.37
N THR A 89 6.17 -6.35 13.67
CA THR A 89 5.58 -5.02 13.43
C THR A 89 5.38 -4.78 11.95
N MET A 90 6.35 -5.14 11.10
CA MET A 90 6.22 -5.02 9.64
C MET A 90 5.13 -5.95 9.08
N ARG A 91 5.02 -7.19 9.56
CA ARG A 91 3.93 -8.08 9.15
C ARG A 91 2.55 -7.53 9.51
N ILE A 92 2.42 -6.94 10.70
CA ILE A 92 1.18 -6.30 11.12
C ILE A 92 0.89 -5.06 10.26
N TYR A 93 1.92 -4.29 9.88
CA TYR A 93 1.81 -3.17 8.94
C TYR A 93 1.29 -3.64 7.58
N ASN A 94 1.90 -4.69 7.02
CA ASN A 94 1.45 -5.30 5.76
C ASN A 94 0.00 -5.74 5.80
N GLN A 95 -0.40 -6.41 6.89
CA GLN A 95 -1.79 -6.81 7.08
C GLN A 95 -2.73 -5.61 7.15
N ALA A 96 -2.35 -4.54 7.85
CA ALA A 96 -3.16 -3.32 7.92
C ALA A 96 -3.31 -2.63 6.55
N CYS A 97 -2.28 -2.66 5.71
CA CYS A 97 -2.39 -2.20 4.32
C CYS A 97 -3.39 -3.03 3.52
N LEU A 98 -3.31 -4.36 3.63
CA LEU A 98 -4.24 -5.28 2.97
C LEU A 98 -5.69 -5.11 3.47
N ASP A 99 -5.87 -4.90 4.77
CA ASP A 99 -7.17 -4.64 5.36
C ASP A 99 -7.78 -3.34 4.78
N LEU A 100 -6.98 -2.30 4.63
CA LEU A 100 -7.43 -1.04 4.03
C LEU A 100 -7.74 -1.20 2.53
N LEU A 101 -6.96 -1.99 1.78
CA LEU A 101 -7.24 -2.34 0.39
C LEU A 101 -8.56 -3.13 0.27
N PHE A 102 -8.80 -4.07 1.17
CA PHE A 102 -10.05 -4.82 1.23
C PHE A 102 -11.24 -3.89 1.48
N LEU A 103 -11.12 -2.97 2.44
CA LEU A 103 -12.17 -1.98 2.72
C LEU A 103 -12.39 -1.05 1.52
N CYS A 104 -11.33 -0.66 0.79
CA CYS A 104 -11.44 0.10 -0.47
C CYS A 104 -12.28 -0.63 -1.53
N ASN A 105 -12.29 -1.97 -1.55
CA ASN A 105 -13.13 -2.74 -2.46
C ASN A 105 -14.61 -2.74 -2.06
N ILE A 106 -14.91 -2.52 -0.78
CA ILE A 106 -16.28 -2.44 -0.26
C ILE A 106 -16.85 -1.04 -0.44
N ASP A 107 -16.10 -0.02 0.02
CA ASP A 107 -16.54 1.37 0.04
C ASP A 107 -15.35 2.31 -0.17
N LYS A 108 -14.92 2.41 -1.43
CA LYS A 108 -13.74 3.19 -1.83
C LYS A 108 -13.83 4.64 -1.36
N LEU A 109 -14.98 5.30 -1.52
CA LEU A 109 -15.11 6.73 -1.19
C LEU A 109 -14.92 6.98 0.32
N ARG A 110 -15.58 6.19 1.18
CA ARG A 110 -15.46 6.33 2.63
C ARG A 110 -14.03 6.06 3.10
N VAL A 111 -13.38 5.04 2.55
CA VAL A 111 -12.01 4.67 2.92
C VAL A 111 -11.00 5.72 2.48
N LEU A 112 -11.09 6.21 1.24
CA LEU A 112 -10.17 7.25 0.77
C LEU A 112 -10.35 8.56 1.53
N GLY A 113 -11.57 8.90 1.96
CA GLY A 113 -11.82 10.06 2.82
C GLY A 113 -11.16 9.91 4.20
N ALA A 114 -11.33 8.78 4.87
CA ALA A 114 -10.74 8.53 6.19
C ALA A 114 -9.20 8.39 6.14
N ALA A 115 -8.68 7.78 5.08
CA ALA A 115 -7.25 7.55 4.89
C ALA A 115 -6.50 8.69 4.17
N GLU A 116 -7.19 9.76 3.75
CA GLU A 116 -6.62 10.83 2.92
C GLU A 116 -5.33 11.40 3.52
N ASN A 117 -5.34 11.72 4.81
CA ASN A 117 -4.18 12.29 5.50
C ASN A 117 -2.96 11.37 5.49
N ILE A 118 -3.17 10.05 5.51
CA ILE A 118 -2.10 9.05 5.47
C ILE A 118 -1.54 8.94 4.04
N LEU A 119 -2.44 8.89 3.05
CA LEU A 119 -2.08 8.65 1.65
C LEU A 119 -1.45 9.90 0.99
N MET A 120 -1.88 11.10 1.38
CA MET A 120 -1.32 12.38 0.93
C MET A 120 0.05 12.69 1.51
N ALA A 121 0.47 12.02 2.59
CA ALA A 121 1.77 12.24 3.23
C ALA A 121 2.96 11.73 2.39
N GLY A 122 2.71 11.00 1.30
CA GLY A 122 3.74 10.56 0.35
C GLY A 122 4.39 9.21 0.68
N GLY A 123 4.08 8.61 1.83
CA GLY A 123 4.64 7.33 2.24
C GLY A 123 4.74 7.20 3.75
N PRO A 124 4.82 5.98 4.30
CA PRO A 124 5.30 5.78 5.66
C PRO A 124 6.78 6.18 5.72
N LYS A 125 7.16 6.87 6.79
CA LYS A 125 8.50 7.45 6.96
C LYS A 125 9.59 6.40 7.05
N PHE A 126 9.27 5.19 7.50
CA PHE A 126 10.29 4.15 7.59
C PHE A 126 10.83 3.69 6.23
N PHE A 127 10.15 4.01 5.11
CA PHE A 127 10.68 3.78 3.76
C PHE A 127 11.79 4.76 3.37
N ASP A 128 11.84 5.93 3.98
CA ASP A 128 12.87 6.95 3.68
C ASP A 128 14.21 6.65 4.37
N ILE A 129 14.25 5.63 5.24
CA ILE A 129 15.44 5.28 5.99
C ILE A 129 16.15 4.10 5.32
N GLN A 130 17.42 4.31 4.97
CA GLN A 130 18.26 3.24 4.48
C GLN A 130 18.56 2.24 5.61
N ILE A 131 18.25 0.97 5.39
CA ILE A 131 18.55 -0.11 6.34
C ILE A 131 20.07 -0.31 6.40
N ASP A 132 20.68 -0.09 7.56
CA ASP A 132 22.06 -0.46 7.84
C ASP A 132 22.11 -1.94 8.26
N GLU A 133 22.35 -2.83 7.29
CA GLU A 133 22.39 -4.27 7.53
C GLU A 133 23.40 -4.67 8.60
N LYS A 134 24.56 -3.99 8.66
CA LYS A 134 25.60 -4.32 9.62
C LYS A 134 25.12 -3.99 11.04
N LEU A 135 24.55 -2.81 11.23
CA LEU A 135 23.98 -2.40 12.51
C LEU A 135 22.83 -3.32 12.94
N MET A 136 21.93 -3.67 12.02
CA MET A 136 20.82 -4.58 12.29
C MET A 136 21.30 -5.96 12.71
N LYS A 137 22.24 -6.57 11.95
CA LYS A 137 22.88 -7.86 12.29
C LYS A 137 23.51 -7.82 13.68
N GLU A 138 24.27 -6.76 13.98
CA GLU A 138 24.94 -6.59 15.27
C GLU A 138 23.94 -6.44 16.43
N ARG A 139 22.96 -5.53 16.30
CA ARG A 139 22.03 -5.18 17.39
C ARG A 139 21.00 -6.28 17.65
N PHE A 140 20.53 -6.96 16.60
CA PHE A 140 19.51 -8.00 16.73
C PHE A 140 20.09 -9.41 16.85
N HIS A 141 21.41 -9.56 16.70
CA HIS A 141 22.08 -10.85 16.62
C HIS A 141 21.52 -11.72 15.48
N TRP A 142 21.28 -11.09 14.34
CA TRP A 142 20.76 -11.73 13.14
C TRP A 142 21.87 -12.27 12.26
N ASP A 143 21.57 -13.38 11.60
CA ASP A 143 22.32 -13.93 10.49
C ASP A 143 21.79 -13.39 9.14
N GLU A 144 22.37 -13.86 8.05
CA GLU A 144 21.95 -13.48 6.69
C GLU A 144 20.51 -13.88 6.41
N ASP A 145 20.07 -15.07 6.83
CA ASP A 145 18.71 -15.56 6.60
C ASP A 145 17.66 -14.63 7.22
N LYS A 146 17.91 -14.11 8.42
CA LYS A 146 17.02 -13.12 9.07
C LYS A 146 17.02 -11.77 8.38
N MET A 147 18.12 -11.40 7.76
CA MET A 147 18.21 -10.17 6.98
C MET A 147 17.49 -10.29 5.64
N ASP A 148 17.60 -11.43 4.97
CA ASP A 148 16.82 -11.72 3.77
C ASP A 148 15.31 -11.71 4.09
N GLU A 149 14.90 -12.28 5.23
CA GLU A 149 13.52 -12.22 5.71
C GLU A 149 13.04 -10.77 5.94
N LEU A 150 13.90 -9.91 6.51
CA LEU A 150 13.58 -8.48 6.68
C LEU A 150 13.37 -7.81 5.31
N LEU A 151 14.29 -8.02 4.37
CA LEU A 151 14.23 -7.40 3.04
C LEU A 151 12.98 -7.86 2.27
N GLU A 152 12.61 -9.14 2.37
CA GLU A 152 11.39 -9.67 1.76
C GLU A 152 10.13 -9.02 2.35
N VAL A 153 10.04 -8.94 3.69
CA VAL A 153 8.89 -8.32 4.36
C VAL A 153 8.82 -6.81 4.08
N THR A 154 9.96 -6.14 3.97
CA THR A 154 10.07 -4.72 3.58
C THR A 154 9.57 -4.51 2.16
N LYS A 155 9.96 -5.36 1.22
CA LYS A 155 9.47 -5.32 -0.16
C LYS A 155 7.94 -5.46 -0.22
N LYS A 156 7.37 -6.43 0.52
CA LYS A 156 5.90 -6.58 0.62
C LYS A 156 5.22 -5.32 1.18
N SER A 157 5.86 -4.66 2.14
CA SER A 157 5.35 -3.39 2.70
C SER A 157 5.26 -2.32 1.63
N TYR A 158 6.32 -2.19 0.81
CA TYR A 158 6.37 -1.24 -0.29
C TYR A 158 5.30 -1.55 -1.33
N ASP A 159 5.17 -2.82 -1.74
CA ASP A 159 4.20 -3.24 -2.74
C ASP A 159 2.76 -2.94 -2.29
N HIS A 160 2.38 -3.32 -1.07
CA HIS A 160 1.02 -3.06 -0.54
C HIS A 160 0.73 -1.58 -0.34
N TRP A 161 1.72 -0.79 0.09
CA TRP A 161 1.55 0.65 0.18
C TRP A 161 1.38 1.30 -1.20
N ASN A 162 2.17 0.86 -2.19
CA ASN A 162 2.07 1.37 -3.55
C ASN A 162 0.71 1.04 -4.18
N ASP A 163 0.15 -0.15 -3.90
CA ASP A 163 -1.21 -0.50 -4.32
C ASP A 163 -2.25 0.45 -3.72
N LEU A 164 -2.16 0.76 -2.41
CA LEU A 164 -3.04 1.74 -1.75
C LEU A 164 -2.91 3.13 -2.37
N TRP A 165 -1.68 3.59 -2.56
CA TRP A 165 -1.38 4.88 -3.16
C TRP A 165 -1.89 4.97 -4.60
N TYR A 166 -1.77 3.89 -5.37
CA TYR A 166 -2.32 3.80 -6.72
C TYR A 166 -3.84 3.91 -6.70
N VAL A 167 -4.52 3.15 -5.84
CA VAL A 167 -5.99 3.20 -5.71
C VAL A 167 -6.46 4.62 -5.33
N PHE A 168 -5.74 5.29 -4.44
CA PHE A 168 -6.03 6.67 -4.06
C PHE A 168 -5.88 7.62 -5.24
N ASN A 169 -4.72 7.67 -5.90
CA ASN A 169 -4.44 8.68 -6.93
C ASN A 169 -5.19 8.45 -8.25
N ASN A 170 -5.68 7.24 -8.49
CA ASN A 170 -6.50 6.93 -9.67
C ASN A 170 -8.00 6.95 -9.38
N PHE A 171 -8.42 7.38 -8.19
CA PHE A 171 -9.84 7.57 -7.90
C PHE A 171 -10.35 8.86 -8.56
N PRO A 172 -11.48 8.83 -9.30
CA PRO A 172 -12.02 10.00 -9.97
C PRO A 172 -12.25 11.16 -8.98
N THR A 173 -11.63 12.30 -9.27
CA THR A 173 -11.65 13.48 -8.38
C THR A 173 -12.96 14.24 -8.42
N ASP A 174 -13.84 13.95 -9.38
CA ASP A 174 -15.20 14.48 -9.52
C ASP A 174 -16.20 13.85 -8.53
N LEU A 175 -15.79 12.80 -7.82
CA LEU A 175 -16.57 12.13 -6.78
C LEU A 175 -16.05 12.39 -5.35
N ARG A 176 -14.97 13.17 -5.19
CA ARG A 176 -14.42 13.60 -3.89
C ARG A 176 -14.99 14.95 -3.49
#